data_AF-A0A1K1T0P8-F1
#
_entry.id   AF-A0A1K1T0P8-F1
#
_cell.length_a   1.000
_cell.length_b   1.000
_cell.length_c   1.000
_cell.angle_alpha   90.00
_cell.angle_beta   90.00
_cell.angle_gamma   90.00
#
_symmetry.space_group_name_H-M   'P 1'
#
loop_
_entity.id
_entity.type
_entity.pdbx_description
1 polymer ?
#
loop_
_entity_poly.entity_id
_entity_poly.type
_entity_poly.pdbx_seq_one_letter_code
_entity_poly.pdbx_strand_id
1 'polypeptide(L)'
;MCFRKASEITIVNMIDLYAIHEQKARDGLLTIHPSRWLYAGRQFGQGGVFDLLSHGTQGIRVGDQLVEHFRQLRDVGLNSKVRHKHGYYFATSEIAERYLKYVPRDRGLECAVRDVLSIRNPAGQPEVHTRVGYIDLLLPTAVIEVKSFVKWKHALGQVLAYSSYYPDRRKIIHLYVPGAQRPELDEQLKICAEFNVDITYQNLLPSVPFRC
;
A
#
# COMPACT_ATOMS: atom_id res chain seq x y z
N MET A 1 38.80 23.05 -11.71
CA MET A 1 38.26 21.70 -11.40
C MET A 1 37.71 21.77 -9.98
N CYS A 2 36.39 21.94 -9.82
CA CYS A 2 35.77 22.20 -8.52
C CYS A 2 35.15 20.90 -8.01
N PHE A 3 35.84 20.22 -7.09
CA PHE A 3 35.27 19.09 -6.36
C PHE A 3 34.23 19.64 -5.38
N ARG A 4 32.94 19.54 -5.73
CA ARG A 4 31.87 19.73 -4.74
C ARG A 4 31.97 18.58 -3.74
N LYS A 5 32.25 18.92 -2.47
CA LYS A 5 32.05 18.02 -1.34
C LYS A 5 30.62 17.47 -1.43
N ALA A 6 30.47 16.15 -1.54
CA ALA A 6 29.21 15.50 -1.26
C ALA A 6 28.81 15.87 0.17
N SER A 7 27.63 16.46 0.34
CA SER A 7 27.09 16.79 1.66
C SER A 7 26.85 15.49 2.42
N GLU A 8 27.52 15.29 3.55
CA GLU A 8 27.19 14.22 4.49
C GLU A 8 25.77 14.48 5.02
N ILE A 9 24.77 13.85 4.41
CA ILE A 9 23.44 13.75 4.99
C ILE A 9 23.59 12.88 6.24
N THR A 10 23.72 13.51 7.39
CA THR A 10 23.77 12.81 8.68
C THR A 10 22.40 12.16 8.93
N ILE A 11 22.42 10.87 9.31
CA ILE A 11 21.25 10.00 9.54
C ILE A 11 20.21 10.64 10.48
N VAL A 12 20.65 11.55 11.34
CA VAL A 12 19.87 12.21 12.40
C VAL A 12 18.68 13.03 11.86
N ASN A 13 18.66 13.39 10.57
CA ASN A 13 17.60 14.22 9.97
C ASN A 13 16.67 13.45 9.00
N MET A 14 16.67 12.12 9.02
CA MET A 14 15.78 11.33 8.15
C MET A 14 14.54 10.81 8.89
N ILE A 15 13.38 10.90 8.24
CA ILE A 15 12.06 10.53 8.75
C ILE A 15 11.68 9.14 8.25
N ASP A 16 11.14 8.29 9.14
CA ASP A 16 10.67 6.94 8.80
C ASP A 16 9.33 6.99 8.02
N LEU A 17 9.39 6.70 6.72
CA LEU A 17 8.22 6.63 5.86
C LEU A 17 7.27 5.49 6.27
N TYR A 18 7.79 4.40 6.84
CA TYR A 18 6.93 3.33 7.33
C TYR A 18 6.16 3.76 8.58
N ALA A 19 6.76 4.55 9.47
CA ALA A 19 6.03 5.11 10.61
C ALA A 19 4.87 6.03 10.14
N ILE A 20 5.09 6.83 9.10
CA ILE A 20 4.03 7.63 8.45
C ILE A 20 2.95 6.71 7.87
N HIS A 21 3.33 5.62 7.21
CA HIS A 21 2.41 4.63 6.66
C HIS A 21 1.50 4.04 7.75
N GLU A 22 2.10 3.55 8.84
CA GLU A 22 1.37 2.97 9.96
C GLU A 22 0.43 3.99 10.61
N GLN A 23 0.90 5.22 10.80
CA GLN A 23 0.09 6.27 11.41
C GLN A 23 -1.12 6.61 10.54
N LYS A 24 -0.93 6.81 9.22
CA LYS A 24 -2.05 7.03 8.28
C LYS A 24 -3.07 5.89 8.34
N ALA A 25 -2.61 4.64 8.35
CA ALA A 25 -3.51 3.49 8.41
C ALA A 25 -4.29 3.41 9.74
N ARG A 26 -3.66 3.74 10.88
CA ARG A 26 -4.32 3.86 12.19
C ARG A 26 -5.37 4.96 12.21
N ASP A 27 -5.07 6.10 11.59
CA ASP A 27 -5.99 7.23 11.44
C ASP A 27 -7.11 6.98 10.40
N GLY A 28 -7.12 5.81 9.77
CA GLY A 28 -8.10 5.44 8.75
C GLY A 28 -7.90 6.14 7.40
N LEU A 29 -6.75 6.79 7.21
CA LEU A 29 -6.37 7.41 5.95
C LEU A 29 -5.83 6.37 4.97
N LEU A 30 -6.19 6.53 3.71
CA LEU A 30 -5.60 5.70 2.64
C LEU A 30 -4.10 5.96 2.52
N THR A 31 -3.35 4.87 2.45
CA THR A 31 -1.90 4.87 2.33
C THR A 31 -1.45 3.60 1.62
N ILE A 32 -0.32 3.67 0.93
CA ILE A 32 0.34 2.50 0.34
C ILE A 32 1.71 2.34 0.96
N HIS A 33 2.20 1.12 1.07
CA HIS A 33 3.52 0.81 1.60
C HIS A 33 4.61 1.67 0.93
N PRO A 34 5.61 2.20 1.66
CA PRO A 34 6.65 3.07 1.11
C PRO A 34 7.35 2.49 -0.13
N SER A 35 7.69 1.19 -0.14
CA SER A 35 8.29 0.55 -1.32
C SER A 35 7.42 0.64 -2.58
N ARG A 36 6.09 0.51 -2.44
CA ARG A 36 5.16 0.62 -3.56
C ARG A 36 5.09 2.05 -4.07
N TRP A 37 5.08 3.03 -3.16
CA TRP A 37 5.12 4.44 -3.52
C TRP A 37 6.38 4.79 -4.29
N LEU A 38 7.55 4.34 -3.81
CA LEU A 38 8.84 4.50 -4.50
C LEU A 38 8.88 3.79 -5.85
N TYR A 39 8.35 2.56 -5.92
CA TYR A 39 8.27 1.78 -7.15
C TYR A 39 7.36 2.42 -8.21
N ALA A 40 6.18 2.89 -7.81
CA ALA A 40 5.27 3.59 -8.72
C ALA A 40 5.95 4.85 -9.27
N GLY A 41 6.64 5.58 -8.39
CA GLY A 41 7.46 6.72 -8.76
C GLY A 41 8.48 6.48 -9.88
N ARG A 42 9.18 5.35 -9.82
CA ARG A 42 10.15 4.92 -10.84
C ARG A 42 9.52 4.79 -12.24
N GLN A 43 8.29 4.32 -12.34
CA GLN A 43 7.67 3.93 -13.63
C GLN A 43 7.18 5.13 -14.45
N PHE A 44 6.86 6.27 -13.82
CA PHE A 44 6.26 7.41 -14.51
C PHE A 44 7.24 8.33 -15.25
N GLY A 45 8.56 8.13 -15.11
CA GLY A 45 9.58 8.52 -16.10
C GLY A 45 9.85 10.02 -16.37
N GLN A 46 8.85 10.91 -16.38
CA GLN A 46 8.95 12.37 -16.50
C GLN A 46 7.68 12.99 -15.90
N GLY A 47 7.81 13.96 -14.98
CA GLY A 47 6.69 14.78 -14.49
C GLY A 47 5.72 14.12 -13.49
N GLY A 48 6.14 13.02 -12.85
CA GLY A 48 5.37 12.35 -11.79
C GLY A 48 5.79 12.79 -10.39
N VAL A 49 5.40 12.00 -9.37
CA VAL A 49 5.81 12.19 -7.97
C VAL A 49 7.31 12.47 -7.86
N PHE A 50 8.18 11.95 -8.77
CA PHE A 50 9.64 11.93 -8.71
C PHE A 50 10.45 12.80 -9.68
N ASP A 51 10.11 14.08 -9.87
CA ASP A 51 11.17 15.10 -10.16
C ASP A 51 12.13 15.31 -8.95
N LEU A 52 12.17 14.35 -8.01
CA LEU A 52 12.35 14.44 -6.54
C LEU A 52 13.76 14.30 -5.99
N LEU A 53 14.75 14.11 -6.83
CA LEU A 53 16.11 13.81 -6.38
C LEU A 53 17.13 14.59 -7.22
N SER A 54 16.73 15.78 -7.64
CA SER A 54 17.50 16.68 -8.50
C SER A 54 18.16 17.82 -7.71
N HIS A 55 17.74 18.01 -6.45
CA HIS A 55 18.32 18.98 -5.53
C HIS A 55 19.16 18.25 -4.48
N GLY A 56 20.43 18.65 -4.32
CA GLY A 56 21.46 17.93 -3.54
C GLY A 56 21.23 17.80 -2.02
N THR A 57 20.01 17.99 -1.54
CA THR A 57 19.60 17.81 -0.14
C THR A 57 18.51 16.76 0.02
N GLN A 58 18.11 16.08 -1.06
CA GLN A 58 17.05 15.07 -1.05
C GLN A 58 17.65 13.67 -1.09
N GLY A 59 17.18 12.79 -0.19
CA GLY A 59 17.70 11.44 -0.09
C GLY A 59 16.71 10.47 0.53
N ILE A 60 16.77 9.22 0.10
CA ILE A 60 15.93 8.12 0.58
C ILE A 60 16.85 6.96 0.92
N ARG A 61 16.73 6.44 2.14
CA ARG A 61 17.48 5.28 2.59
C ARG A 61 16.54 4.08 2.70
N VAL A 62 16.84 3.01 1.97
CA VAL A 62 16.06 1.77 1.96
C VAL A 62 16.98 0.63 2.35
N GLY A 63 16.87 0.16 3.59
CA GLY A 63 17.95 -0.63 4.19
C GLY A 63 19.29 0.09 4.04
N ASP A 64 20.36 -0.63 3.76
CA ASP A 64 21.70 -0.03 3.77
C ASP A 64 22.03 0.82 2.53
N GLN A 65 21.07 1.01 1.62
CA GLN A 65 21.26 1.76 0.39
C GLN A 65 20.71 3.18 0.51
N LEU A 66 21.56 4.17 0.22
CA LEU A 66 21.17 5.57 0.06
C LEU A 66 20.88 5.88 -1.41
N VAL A 67 19.74 6.51 -1.65
CA VAL A 67 19.23 6.92 -2.96
C VAL A 67 19.10 8.43 -2.98
N GLU A 68 19.98 9.07 -3.74
CA GLU A 68 20.05 10.53 -3.91
C GLU A 68 19.65 10.95 -5.33
N HIS A 69 19.41 9.98 -6.21
CA HIS A 69 18.96 10.20 -7.57
C HIS A 69 17.96 9.14 -8.01
N PHE A 70 16.88 9.52 -8.72
CA PHE A 70 15.78 8.60 -9.05
C PHE A 70 16.20 7.36 -9.86
N ARG A 71 17.28 7.49 -10.64
CA ARG A 71 17.86 6.37 -11.41
C ARG A 71 18.34 5.23 -10.50
N GLN A 72 18.83 5.56 -9.30
CA GLN A 72 19.30 4.58 -8.31
C GLN A 72 18.15 3.75 -7.73
N LEU A 73 16.88 4.21 -7.81
CA LEU A 73 15.71 3.42 -7.38
C LEU A 73 15.59 2.08 -8.13
N ARG A 74 16.25 1.92 -9.28
CA ARG A 74 16.29 0.66 -10.03
C ARG A 74 17.07 -0.43 -9.31
N ASP A 75 18.03 -0.05 -8.47
CA ASP A 75 19.04 -0.96 -7.89
C ASP A 75 18.67 -1.42 -6.46
N VAL A 76 17.61 -0.83 -5.89
CA VAL A 76 17.21 -0.94 -4.47
C VAL A 76 16.24 -2.07 -4.16
N GLY A 77 15.93 -2.91 -5.16
CA GLY A 77 15.12 -4.11 -4.94
C GLY A 77 13.71 -3.85 -4.36
N LEU A 78 13.04 -2.78 -4.79
CA LEU A 78 11.71 -2.31 -4.31
C LEU A 78 10.52 -3.26 -4.60
N ASN A 79 10.78 -4.50 -4.99
CA ASN A 79 9.75 -5.49 -5.32
C ASN A 79 9.07 -6.11 -4.09
N SER A 80 9.53 -5.81 -2.88
CA SER A 80 8.91 -6.28 -1.64
C SER A 80 8.12 -5.20 -0.95
N LYS A 81 7.02 -5.59 -0.32
CA LYS A 81 6.10 -4.69 0.38
C LYS A 81 6.06 -4.99 1.87
N VAL A 82 7.13 -5.58 2.38
CA VAL A 82 7.29 -5.87 3.80
C VAL A 82 8.51 -5.13 4.35
N ARG A 83 8.31 -4.45 5.49
CA ARG A 83 9.37 -3.69 6.17
C ARG A 83 10.60 -4.55 6.48
N HIS A 84 10.42 -5.75 7.02
CA HIS A 84 11.53 -6.59 7.47
C HIS A 84 12.56 -6.89 6.38
N LYS A 85 12.15 -6.96 5.11
CA LYS A 85 13.08 -7.25 4.01
C LYS A 85 14.13 -6.15 3.85
N HIS A 86 13.71 -4.90 4.03
CA HIS A 86 14.60 -3.74 3.88
C HIS A 86 15.04 -3.19 5.25
N GLY A 87 14.45 -3.64 6.36
CA GLY A 87 14.62 -3.07 7.69
C GLY A 87 13.90 -1.73 7.89
N TYR A 88 14.09 -0.78 6.96
CA TYR A 88 13.60 0.60 7.10
C TYR A 88 13.49 1.35 5.77
N TYR A 89 12.69 2.43 5.79
CA TYR A 89 12.52 3.41 4.70
C TYR A 89 12.64 4.81 5.30
N PHE A 90 13.84 5.37 5.34
CA PHE A 90 14.04 6.73 5.83
C PHE A 90 14.10 7.71 4.66
N ALA A 91 13.62 8.94 4.84
CA ALA A 91 13.74 9.97 3.82
C ALA A 91 13.96 11.36 4.44
N THR A 92 14.54 12.28 3.70
CA THR A 92 14.62 13.68 4.14
C THR A 92 13.22 14.28 4.30
N SER A 93 13.09 15.32 5.14
CA SER A 93 11.79 15.90 5.51
C SER A 93 10.91 16.26 4.31
N GLU A 94 11.51 16.78 3.25
CA GLU A 94 10.79 17.18 2.02
C GLU A 94 10.17 15.97 1.29
N ILE A 95 10.84 14.82 1.28
CA ILE A 95 10.30 13.58 0.70
C ILE A 95 9.23 12.99 1.62
N ALA A 96 9.44 13.01 2.92
CA ALA A 96 8.50 12.51 3.91
C ALA A 96 7.18 13.31 3.92
N GLU A 97 7.24 14.63 3.80
CA GLU A 97 6.07 15.49 3.69
C GLU A 97 5.24 15.17 2.44
N ARG A 98 5.89 14.86 1.32
CA ARG A 98 5.20 14.42 0.10
C ARG A 98 4.52 13.08 0.26
N TYR A 99 5.19 12.12 0.89
CA TYR A 99 4.60 10.82 1.20
C TYR A 99 3.39 10.96 2.15
N LEU A 100 3.49 11.86 3.13
CA LEU A 100 2.39 12.19 4.04
C LEU A 100 1.18 12.74 3.25
N LYS A 101 1.39 13.69 2.35
CA LYS A 101 0.34 14.31 1.50
C LYS A 101 -0.17 13.41 0.37
N TYR A 102 0.55 12.34 0.03
CA TYR A 102 0.16 11.44 -1.05
C TYR A 102 -1.16 10.72 -0.75
N VAL A 103 -2.10 10.82 -1.69
CA VAL A 103 -3.40 10.12 -1.64
C VAL A 103 -3.49 9.18 -2.84
N PRO A 104 -3.57 7.85 -2.61
CA PRO A 104 -3.74 6.87 -3.68
C PRO A 104 -5.02 7.12 -4.49
N ARG A 105 -4.97 6.91 -5.81
CA ARG A 105 -6.10 7.05 -6.74
C ARG A 105 -6.17 5.86 -7.70
N ASP A 106 -7.34 5.69 -8.34
CA ASP A 106 -7.59 4.67 -9.37
C ASP A 106 -7.14 3.26 -8.96
N ARG A 107 -6.24 2.64 -9.74
CA ARG A 107 -5.67 1.31 -9.46
C ARG A 107 -4.91 1.26 -8.12
N GLY A 108 -4.48 2.41 -7.60
CA GLY A 108 -3.83 2.54 -6.30
C GLY A 108 -4.78 2.38 -5.10
N LEU A 109 -6.10 2.47 -5.29
CA LEU A 109 -7.07 2.38 -4.20
C LEU A 109 -7.17 0.97 -3.60
N GLU A 110 -7.28 -0.07 -4.43
CA GLU A 110 -7.30 -1.47 -3.99
C GLU A 110 -6.04 -1.80 -3.18
N CYS A 111 -4.90 -1.40 -3.74
CA CYS A 111 -3.59 -1.43 -3.10
C CYS A 111 -3.58 -0.73 -1.72
N ALA A 112 -4.18 0.45 -1.62
CA ALA A 112 -4.18 1.23 -0.37
C ALA A 112 -5.08 0.61 0.69
N VAL A 113 -6.28 0.16 0.30
CA VAL A 113 -7.22 -0.50 1.22
C VAL A 113 -6.59 -1.78 1.78
N ARG A 114 -5.98 -2.59 0.91
CA ARG A 114 -5.25 -3.78 1.35
C ARG A 114 -4.11 -3.47 2.32
N ASP A 115 -3.29 -2.47 2.03
CA ASP A 115 -2.16 -2.13 2.91
C ASP A 115 -2.65 -1.62 4.26
N VAL A 116 -3.72 -0.81 4.29
CA VAL A 116 -4.40 -0.39 5.54
C VAL A 116 -4.92 -1.60 6.32
N LEU A 117 -5.58 -2.55 5.65
CA LEU A 117 -6.04 -3.79 6.29
C LEU A 117 -4.87 -4.61 6.85
N SER A 118 -3.74 -4.66 6.14
CA SER A 118 -2.54 -5.37 6.61
C SER A 118 -1.97 -4.74 7.88
N ILE A 119 -1.97 -3.40 8.01
CA ILE A 119 -1.53 -2.73 9.25
C ILE A 119 -2.48 -3.05 10.41
N ARG A 120 -3.80 -3.06 10.14
CA ARG A 120 -4.81 -3.39 11.16
C ARG A 120 -4.79 -4.86 11.58
N ASN A 121 -4.19 -5.73 10.76
CA ASN A 121 -4.10 -7.16 11.01
C ASN A 121 -2.63 -7.60 10.96
N PRO A 122 -1.82 -7.34 12.01
CA PRO A 122 -0.38 -7.58 11.99
C PRO A 122 0.01 -9.07 11.86
N ALA A 123 -0.89 -9.99 12.18
CA ALA A 123 -0.71 -11.43 11.93
C ALA A 123 -1.00 -11.85 10.47
N GLY A 124 -1.52 -10.92 9.67
CA GLY A 124 -1.87 -11.13 8.28
C GLY A 124 -0.67 -11.03 7.35
N GLN A 125 -0.68 -11.85 6.30
CA GLN A 125 0.32 -11.82 5.24
C GLN A 125 -0.31 -11.26 3.97
N PRO A 126 0.11 -10.08 3.50
CA PRO A 126 -0.39 -9.53 2.25
C PRO A 126 0.27 -10.19 1.03
N GLU A 127 -0.43 -10.25 -0.09
CA GLU A 127 0.09 -10.71 -1.40
C GLU A 127 0.70 -12.12 -1.37
N VAL A 128 0.02 -13.06 -0.71
CA VAL A 128 0.49 -14.45 -0.67
C VAL A 128 0.31 -15.11 -2.03
N HIS A 129 1.42 -15.53 -2.63
CA HIS A 129 1.41 -16.21 -3.92
C HIS A 129 0.81 -17.61 -3.82
N THR A 130 -0.02 -17.94 -4.81
CA THR A 130 -0.59 -19.26 -5.07
C THR A 130 -0.42 -19.58 -6.55
N ARG A 131 -0.72 -20.82 -6.97
CA ARG A 131 -0.62 -21.18 -8.40
C ARG A 131 -1.65 -20.47 -9.28
N VAL A 132 -2.68 -19.85 -8.70
CA VAL A 132 -3.78 -19.19 -9.42
C VAL A 132 -3.82 -17.68 -9.22
N GLY A 133 -2.80 -17.10 -8.58
CA GLY A 133 -2.71 -15.65 -8.35
C GLY A 133 -2.18 -15.31 -6.97
N TYR A 134 -2.42 -14.06 -6.55
CA TYR A 134 -1.97 -13.52 -5.27
C TYR A 134 -3.17 -13.18 -4.40
N ILE A 135 -3.21 -13.75 -3.20
CA ILE A 135 -4.20 -13.41 -2.18
C ILE A 135 -3.89 -12.02 -1.65
N ASP A 136 -4.88 -11.13 -1.61
CA ASP A 136 -4.66 -9.79 -1.09
C ASP A 136 -4.23 -9.78 0.37
N LEU A 137 -4.95 -10.46 1.26
CA LEU A 137 -4.56 -10.61 2.66
C LEU A 137 -4.93 -11.98 3.21
N LEU A 138 -3.92 -12.72 3.66
CA LEU A 138 -4.07 -14.03 4.28
C LEU A 138 -3.92 -13.89 5.81
N LEU A 139 -5.02 -14.00 6.53
CA LEU A 139 -5.04 -14.05 8.01
C LEU A 139 -4.98 -15.50 8.50
N PRO A 140 -4.54 -15.77 9.74
CA PRO A 140 -4.57 -17.12 10.31
C PRO A 140 -5.92 -17.83 10.17
N THR A 141 -7.02 -17.06 10.17
CA THR A 141 -8.40 -17.58 10.15
C THR A 141 -9.19 -17.23 8.89
N ALA A 142 -8.62 -16.48 7.94
CA ALA A 142 -9.36 -16.00 6.77
C ALA A 142 -8.48 -15.77 5.53
N VAL A 143 -9.08 -15.95 4.35
CA VAL A 143 -8.59 -15.49 3.06
C VAL A 143 -9.41 -14.27 2.67
N ILE A 144 -8.76 -13.13 2.47
CA ILE A 144 -9.43 -11.86 2.16
C ILE A 144 -9.02 -11.39 0.76
N GLU A 145 -10.03 -11.08 -0.06
CA GLU A 145 -9.87 -10.41 -1.36
C GLU A 145 -10.46 -9.00 -1.29
N VAL A 146 -9.69 -7.98 -1.68
CA VAL A 146 -10.09 -6.57 -1.64
C VAL A 146 -10.54 -6.11 -3.02
N LYS A 147 -11.70 -5.48 -3.12
CA LYS A 147 -12.16 -4.93 -4.40
C LYS A 147 -13.03 -3.69 -4.27
N SER A 148 -13.09 -2.90 -5.34
CA SER A 148 -14.15 -1.88 -5.45
C SER A 148 -15.51 -2.58 -5.42
N PHE A 149 -16.50 -1.97 -4.77
CA PHE A 149 -17.86 -2.50 -4.69
C PHE A 149 -18.43 -2.99 -6.04
N VAL A 150 -18.26 -2.21 -7.12
CA VAL A 150 -18.75 -2.56 -8.47
C VAL A 150 -18.10 -3.82 -9.08
N LYS A 151 -17.03 -4.33 -8.48
CA LYS A 151 -16.29 -5.54 -8.91
C LYS A 151 -16.45 -6.71 -7.93
N TRP A 152 -17.49 -6.69 -7.08
CA TRP A 152 -17.71 -7.75 -6.08
C TRP A 152 -17.76 -9.17 -6.68
N LYS A 153 -18.31 -9.36 -7.89
CA LYS A 153 -18.32 -10.66 -8.58
C LYS A 153 -16.91 -11.16 -8.92
N HIS A 154 -16.00 -10.26 -9.27
CA HIS A 154 -14.61 -10.62 -9.52
C HIS A 154 -13.95 -11.06 -8.20
N ALA A 155 -14.21 -10.32 -7.11
CA ALA A 155 -13.72 -10.67 -5.78
C ALA A 155 -14.21 -12.05 -5.33
N LEU A 156 -15.50 -12.36 -5.56
CA LEU A 156 -16.10 -13.65 -5.27
C LEU A 156 -15.37 -14.79 -6.01
N GLY A 157 -15.17 -14.65 -7.32
CA GLY A 157 -14.45 -15.67 -8.09
C GLY A 157 -13.01 -15.87 -7.61
N GLN A 158 -12.31 -14.79 -7.31
CA GLN A 158 -10.93 -14.85 -6.82
C GLN A 158 -10.83 -15.49 -5.43
N VAL A 159 -11.67 -15.08 -4.47
CA VAL A 159 -11.62 -15.63 -3.11
C VAL A 159 -11.96 -17.13 -3.10
N LEU A 160 -12.87 -17.58 -3.96
CA LEU A 160 -13.19 -19.00 -4.12
C LEU A 160 -12.01 -19.80 -4.66
N ALA A 161 -11.34 -19.29 -5.71
CA ALA A 161 -10.16 -19.92 -6.27
C ALA A 161 -9.02 -20.02 -5.24
N TYR A 162 -8.75 -18.94 -4.50
CA TYR A 162 -7.70 -18.92 -3.49
C TYR A 162 -8.00 -19.80 -2.28
N SER A 163 -9.26 -19.87 -1.85
CA SER A 163 -9.65 -20.65 -0.67
C SER A 163 -9.44 -22.15 -0.85
N SER A 164 -9.31 -22.66 -2.09
CA SER A 164 -8.94 -24.05 -2.35
C SER A 164 -7.57 -24.45 -1.78
N TYR A 165 -6.66 -23.47 -1.59
CA TYR A 165 -5.34 -23.68 -0.97
C TYR A 165 -5.38 -23.55 0.56
N TYR A 166 -6.48 -23.04 1.13
CA TYR A 166 -6.65 -22.76 2.55
C TYR A 166 -8.07 -23.14 3.02
N PRO A 167 -8.44 -24.42 2.95
CA PRO A 167 -9.83 -24.86 3.12
C PRO A 167 -10.41 -24.58 4.51
N ASP A 168 -9.55 -24.53 5.54
CA ASP A 168 -9.97 -24.30 6.93
C ASP A 168 -10.17 -22.80 7.27
N ARG A 169 -9.96 -21.91 6.30
CA ARG A 169 -10.06 -20.45 6.51
C ARG A 169 -11.37 -19.92 5.95
N ARG A 170 -11.93 -18.94 6.66
CA ARG A 170 -13.12 -18.22 6.19
C ARG A 170 -12.80 -17.45 4.92
N LYS A 171 -13.78 -17.37 4.02
CA LYS A 171 -13.67 -16.61 2.77
C LYS A 171 -14.28 -15.24 2.98
N ILE A 172 -13.51 -14.18 2.74
CA ILE A 172 -13.99 -12.81 2.95
C ILE A 172 -13.73 -12.00 1.68
N ILE A 173 -14.75 -11.31 1.19
CA ILE A 173 -14.55 -10.18 0.28
C ILE A 173 -14.63 -8.88 1.08
N HIS A 174 -13.64 -8.02 0.90
CA HIS A 174 -13.62 -6.69 1.50
C HIS A 174 -13.85 -5.64 0.41
N LEU A 175 -15.04 -5.04 0.43
CA LEU A 175 -15.46 -4.08 -0.58
C LEU A 175 -15.16 -2.65 -0.13
N TYR A 176 -14.57 -1.84 -1.02
CA TYR A 176 -14.47 -0.41 -0.79
C TYR A 176 -15.45 0.36 -1.67
N VAL A 177 -16.10 1.36 -1.07
CA VAL A 177 -17.14 2.20 -1.69
C VAL A 177 -16.67 3.64 -1.68
N PRO A 178 -16.64 4.34 -2.82
CA PRO A 178 -16.35 5.77 -2.84
C PRO A 178 -17.41 6.60 -2.11
N GLY A 179 -16.99 7.58 -1.31
CA GLY A 179 -17.87 8.51 -0.63
C GLY A 179 -18.45 7.97 0.69
N ALA A 180 -19.34 8.74 1.30
CA ALA A 180 -19.93 8.43 2.61
C ALA A 180 -21.19 7.55 2.53
N GLN A 181 -21.65 7.22 1.31
CA GLN A 181 -22.89 6.48 1.11
C GLN A 181 -22.72 5.03 1.56
N ARG A 182 -23.72 4.52 2.28
CA ARG A 182 -23.81 3.10 2.60
C ARG A 182 -24.25 2.36 1.34
N PRO A 183 -23.50 1.36 0.85
CA PRO A 183 -23.96 0.55 -0.27
C PRO A 183 -25.18 -0.29 0.13
N GLU A 184 -26.11 -0.47 -0.80
CA GLU A 184 -27.13 -1.52 -0.71
C GLU A 184 -26.44 -2.85 -1.04
N LEU A 185 -26.41 -3.78 -0.07
CA LEU A 185 -25.64 -5.02 -0.14
C LEU A 185 -26.51 -6.28 -0.18
N ASP A 186 -27.84 -6.15 -0.16
CA ASP A 186 -28.74 -7.28 0.11
C ASP A 186 -28.59 -8.42 -0.91
N GLU A 187 -28.48 -8.08 -2.20
CA GLU A 187 -28.27 -9.06 -3.26
C GLU A 187 -26.89 -9.71 -3.17
N GLN A 188 -25.84 -8.91 -2.91
CA GLN A 188 -24.47 -9.40 -2.79
C GLN A 188 -24.32 -10.32 -1.58
N LEU A 189 -24.91 -9.95 -0.44
CA LEU A 189 -24.93 -10.75 0.79
C LEU A 189 -25.65 -12.08 0.55
N LYS A 190 -26.83 -12.05 -0.08
CA LYS A 190 -27.57 -13.26 -0.43
C LYS A 190 -26.73 -14.20 -1.29
N ILE A 191 -26.15 -13.68 -2.38
CA ILE A 191 -25.36 -14.51 -3.32
C ILE A 191 -24.08 -15.02 -2.65
N CYS A 192 -23.33 -14.18 -1.93
CA CYS A 192 -22.08 -14.61 -1.30
C CYS A 192 -22.31 -15.64 -0.18
N ALA A 193 -23.44 -15.56 0.53
CA ALA A 193 -23.80 -16.55 1.54
C ALA A 193 -23.98 -17.96 0.96
N GLU A 194 -24.50 -18.09 -0.27
CA GLU A 194 -24.61 -19.40 -0.96
C GLU A 194 -23.24 -20.09 -1.15
N PHE A 195 -22.15 -19.31 -1.18
CA PHE A 195 -20.78 -19.80 -1.33
C PHE A 195 -19.98 -19.84 -0.02
N ASN A 196 -20.62 -19.57 1.13
CA ASN A 196 -19.99 -19.37 2.43
C ASN A 196 -18.87 -18.31 2.36
N VAL A 197 -19.22 -17.14 1.80
CA VAL A 197 -18.33 -15.97 1.68
C VAL A 197 -18.93 -14.81 2.47
N ASP A 198 -18.17 -14.31 3.44
CA ASP A 198 -18.53 -13.13 4.22
C ASP A 198 -18.21 -11.85 3.43
N ILE A 199 -19.06 -10.83 3.55
CA ILE A 199 -18.80 -9.49 3.02
C ILE A 199 -18.46 -8.55 4.16
N THR A 200 -17.35 -7.84 4.03
CA THR A 200 -17.05 -6.63 4.81
C THR A 200 -16.91 -5.45 3.87
N TYR A 201 -17.13 -4.22 4.36
CA TYR A 201 -16.92 -3.05 3.53
C TYR A 201 -16.41 -1.85 4.30
N GLN A 202 -15.79 -0.91 3.58
CA GLN A 202 -15.43 0.40 4.09
C GLN A 202 -15.73 1.51 3.08
N ASN A 203 -16.10 2.66 3.61
CA ASN A 203 -16.28 3.88 2.83
C ASN A 203 -14.94 4.59 2.65
N LEU A 204 -14.65 5.01 1.42
CA LEU A 204 -13.52 5.85 1.09
C LEU A 204 -13.96 7.31 1.25
N LEU A 205 -13.71 7.87 2.42
CA LEU A 205 -13.94 9.28 2.65
C LEU A 205 -12.98 10.11 1.79
N PRO A 206 -13.42 11.27 1.28
CA PRO A 206 -12.51 12.21 0.64
C PRO A 206 -11.37 12.52 1.60
N SER A 207 -10.13 12.37 1.15
CA SER A 207 -8.98 12.84 1.91
C SER A 207 -9.16 14.33 2.17
N VAL A 208 -9.48 14.70 3.42
CA VAL A 208 -9.50 16.10 3.83
C VAL A 208 -8.06 16.59 3.61
N PRO A 209 -7.82 17.61 2.78
CA PRO A 209 -6.49 18.20 2.73
C PRO A 209 -6.18 18.66 4.16
N PHE A 210 -5.08 18.17 4.73
CA PHE A 210 -4.56 18.68 5.98
C PHE A 210 -4.55 20.21 5.85
N ARG A 211 -5.41 20.89 6.62
CA ARG A 211 -5.32 22.33 6.74
C ARG A 211 -4.02 22.58 7.51
N CYS A 212 -3.04 23.14 6.81
CA CYS A 212 -1.88 23.76 7.43
C CYS A 212 -2.35 24.85 8.42
#